data_AF-A0A2S7SQ49-F1
#
_entry.id   AF-A0A2S7SQ49-F1
#
_cell.length_a   1.000
_cell.length_b   1.000
_cell.length_c   1.000
_cell.angle_alpha   90.00
_cell.angle_beta   90.00
_cell.angle_gamma   90.00
#
_symmetry.space_group_name_H-M   'P 1'
#
loop_
_entity.id
_entity.type
_entity.pdbx_description
1 polymer ?
#
loop_
_entity_poly.entity_id
_entity_poly.type
_entity_poly.pdbx_seq_one_letter_code
_entity_poly.pdbx_strand_id
1 'polypeptide(L)'
;MPAKIKPTGSQITKLIIHFVVFIIGSAAMLYLYDPNHGKGKWAYPWPAWTVAAWALCFIGHYCIVFTSSEDKGYDEYRRQQDKPLN
;
A
#
# COMPACT_ATOMS: atom_id res chain seq x y z
N MET A 1 -10.31 -25.85 0.75
CA MET A 1 -9.55 -24.61 0.46
C MET A 1 -10.08 -23.51 1.37
N PRO A 2 -9.26 -22.58 1.87
CA PRO A 2 -9.75 -21.43 2.62
C PRO A 2 -10.73 -20.61 1.76
N ALA A 3 -11.81 -20.11 2.35
CA ALA A 3 -12.79 -19.34 1.59
C ALA A 3 -12.23 -17.95 1.26
N LYS A 4 -12.49 -17.46 0.04
CA LYS A 4 -12.06 -16.13 -0.38
C LYS A 4 -12.92 -15.07 0.32
N ILE A 5 -12.29 -14.12 0.98
CA ILE A 5 -13.00 -13.01 1.63
C ILE A 5 -13.34 -11.98 0.57
N LYS A 6 -14.63 -11.65 0.44
CA LYS A 6 -15.05 -10.57 -0.47
C LYS A 6 -14.68 -9.22 0.16
N PRO A 7 -14.03 -8.32 -0.61
CA PRO A 7 -13.70 -7.01 -0.09
C PRO A 7 -14.96 -6.21 0.24
N THR A 8 -14.92 -5.51 1.36
CA THR A 8 -15.97 -4.57 1.78
C THR A 8 -15.89 -3.27 0.96
N GLY A 9 -17.01 -2.54 0.89
CA GLY A 9 -17.04 -1.23 0.22
C GLY A 9 -15.99 -0.26 0.78
N SER A 10 -15.79 -0.24 2.10
CA SER A 10 -14.79 0.62 2.74
C SER A 10 -13.36 0.25 2.35
N GLN A 11 -13.02 -1.04 2.23
CA GLN A 11 -11.70 -1.49 1.75
C GLN A 11 -11.44 -1.02 0.32
N ILE A 12 -12.45 -1.11 -0.55
CA ILE A 12 -12.35 -0.63 -1.93
C ILE A 12 -12.18 0.89 -1.97
N THR A 13 -12.97 1.64 -1.20
CA THR A 13 -12.84 3.10 -1.11
C THR A 13 -11.43 3.53 -0.65
N LYS A 14 -10.88 2.86 0.38
CA LYS A 14 -9.51 3.14 0.85
C LYS A 14 -8.47 2.85 -0.21
N LEU A 15 -8.62 1.78 -0.98
CA LEU A 15 -7.72 1.46 -2.10
C LEU A 15 -7.79 2.51 -3.20
N ILE A 16 -8.99 2.99 -3.56
CA ILE A 16 -9.19 4.05 -4.55
C ILE A 16 -8.55 5.36 -4.08
N ILE A 17 -8.77 5.75 -2.82
CA ILE A 17 -8.16 6.96 -2.26
C ILE A 17 -6.62 6.84 -2.29
N HIS A 18 -6.07 5.69 -1.89
CA HIS A 18 -4.63 5.44 -1.97
C HIS A 18 -4.13 5.62 -3.41
N PHE A 19 -4.80 5.02 -4.40
CA PHE A 19 -4.44 5.15 -5.81
C PHE A 19 -4.45 6.60 -6.31
N VAL A 20 -5.50 7.36 -5.97
CA VAL A 20 -5.63 8.78 -6.36
C VAL A 20 -4.53 9.62 -5.74
N VAL A 21 -4.28 9.46 -4.43
CA VAL A 21 -3.19 10.17 -3.73
C VAL A 21 -1.83 9.78 -4.30
N PHE A 22 -1.63 8.50 -4.63
CA PHE A 22 -0.41 8.01 -5.27
C PHE A 22 -0.16 8.69 -6.62
N ILE A 23 -1.16 8.76 -7.50
CA ILE A 23 -1.02 9.42 -8.81
C ILE A 23 -0.72 10.90 -8.64
N ILE A 24 -1.51 11.62 -7.85
CA ILE A 24 -1.37 13.07 -7.69
C ILE A 24 -0.01 13.39 -7.05
N GLY A 25 0.36 12.70 -5.98
CA GLY A 25 1.64 12.89 -5.30
C GLY A 25 2.83 12.58 -6.21
N SER A 26 2.78 11.47 -6.95
CA SER A 26 3.85 11.08 -7.88
C SER A 26 4.02 12.08 -9.02
N ALA A 27 2.90 12.50 -9.62
CA ALA A 27 2.91 13.51 -10.69
C ALA A 27 3.45 14.85 -10.19
N ALA A 28 3.00 15.31 -9.02
CA ALA A 28 3.48 16.55 -8.42
C ALA A 28 4.99 16.50 -8.12
N MET A 29 5.49 15.40 -7.53
CA MET A 29 6.92 15.24 -7.25
C MET A 29 7.76 15.25 -8.53
N LEU A 30 7.34 14.52 -9.56
CA LEU A 30 8.07 14.46 -10.84
C LEU A 30 8.00 15.80 -11.60
N TYR A 31 6.86 16.50 -11.54
CA TYR A 31 6.68 17.78 -12.19
C TYR A 31 7.51 18.89 -11.53
N LEU A 32 7.58 18.89 -10.20
CA LEU A 32 8.34 19.88 -9.42
C LEU A 32 9.83 19.54 -9.33
N TYR A 33 10.23 18.34 -9.72
CA TYR A 33 11.64 17.93 -9.71
C TYR A 33 12.41 18.66 -10.80
N ASP A 34 13.36 19.49 -10.39
CA ASP A 34 14.36 20.07 -11.28
C ASP A 34 15.56 19.11 -11.43
N PRO A 35 15.72 18.42 -12.57
CA PRO A 35 16.82 17.49 -12.79
C PRO A 35 18.20 18.17 -12.88
N ASN A 36 18.26 19.50 -12.90
CA ASN A 36 19.50 20.25 -13.05
C ASN A 36 19.88 21.07 -11.82
N HIS A 37 19.06 21.13 -10.75
CA HIS A 37 19.23 22.08 -9.64
C HIS A 37 19.70 23.47 -10.13
N GLY A 38 19.13 23.96 -11.23
CA GLY A 38 19.52 25.21 -11.90
C GLY A 38 20.96 25.37 -12.41
N LYS A 39 21.81 24.32 -12.44
CA LYS A 39 23.27 24.46 -12.70
C LYS A 39 23.88 23.45 -13.68
N GLY A 40 23.06 22.72 -14.44
CA GLY A 40 23.54 21.86 -15.54
C GLY A 40 24.43 20.69 -15.11
N LYS A 41 24.37 20.28 -13.84
CA LYS A 41 25.08 19.11 -13.31
C LYS A 41 24.09 17.96 -13.13
N TRP A 42 24.59 16.73 -13.22
CA TRP A 42 23.81 15.53 -12.93
C TRP A 42 23.20 15.62 -11.52
N ALA A 43 21.87 15.54 -11.45
CA ALA A 43 21.14 15.44 -10.19
C ALA A 43 20.58 14.03 -10.01
N TYR A 44 20.67 13.53 -8.78
CA TYR A 44 20.13 12.24 -8.42
C TYR A 44 18.59 12.26 -8.47
N PRO A 45 17.95 11.34 -9.22
CA PRO A 45 16.50 11.30 -9.41
C PRO A 45 15.79 10.72 -8.18
N TRP A 46 15.88 11.42 -7.04
CA TRP A 46 15.26 11.03 -5.79
C TRP A 46 13.73 10.79 -5.87
N PRO A 47 12.94 11.50 -6.72
CA PRO A 47 11.50 11.23 -6.78
C PRO A 47 11.20 9.82 -7.30
N ALA A 48 12.03 9.29 -8.20
CA ALA A 48 11.82 7.97 -8.79
C ALA A 48 11.81 6.87 -7.72
N TRP A 49 12.69 6.95 -6.73
CA TRP A 49 12.74 6.01 -5.61
C TRP A 49 11.52 6.12 -4.70
N THR A 50 11.05 7.35 -4.44
CA THR A 50 9.85 7.60 -3.63
C THR A 50 8.61 7.03 -4.32
N VAL A 51 8.47 7.30 -5.62
CA VAL A 51 7.38 6.76 -6.46
C VAL A 51 7.43 5.22 -6.48
N ALA A 52 8.61 4.62 -6.62
CA ALA A 52 8.77 3.16 -6.60
C ALA A 52 8.35 2.54 -5.26
N ALA A 53 8.79 3.13 -4.13
CA ALA A 53 8.41 2.66 -2.80
C ALA A 53 6.89 2.76 -2.56
N TRP A 54 6.28 3.89 -2.95
CA TRP A 54 4.82 4.07 -2.85
C TRP A 54 4.05 3.12 -3.77
N ALA A 55 4.52 2.89 -4.99
CA ALA A 55 3.91 1.94 -5.91
C ALA A 55 3.90 0.52 -5.31
N LEU A 56 4.97 0.12 -4.62
CA LEU A 56 5.01 -1.14 -3.90
C LEU A 56 3.98 -1.20 -2.77
N CYS A 57 3.80 -0.11 -2.01
CA CYS A 57 2.74 -0.02 -1.00
C CYS A 57 1.34 -0.14 -1.61
N PHE A 58 1.10 0.48 -2.77
CA PHE A 58 -0.18 0.36 -3.48
C PHE A 58 -0.44 -1.07 -3.93
N ILE A 59 0.56 -1.74 -4.51
CA ILE A 59 0.46 -3.16 -4.90
C ILE A 59 0.17 -4.03 -3.68
N GLY A 60 0.88 -3.82 -2.56
CA GLY A 60 0.62 -4.52 -1.31
C GLY A 60 -0.81 -4.33 -0.81
N HIS A 61 -1.32 -3.09 -0.85
CA HIS A 61 -2.70 -2.79 -0.49
C HIS A 61 -3.71 -3.47 -1.42
N TYR A 62 -3.47 -3.46 -2.74
CA TYR A 62 -4.29 -4.17 -3.71
C TYR A 62 -4.36 -5.67 -3.40
N CYS A 63 -3.21 -6.30 -3.12
CA CYS A 63 -3.16 -7.71 -2.73
C CYS A 63 -3.98 -7.95 -1.45
N ILE A 64 -3.78 -7.16 -0.40
CA ILE A 64 -4.55 -7.30 0.85
C ILE A 64 -6.07 -7.25 0.59
N VAL A 65 -6.54 -6.37 -0.30
CA VAL A 65 -7.97 -6.23 -0.58
C VAL A 65 -8.53 -7.40 -1.39
N PHE A 66 -7.80 -7.88 -2.41
CA PHE A 66 -8.37 -8.85 -3.38
C PHE A 66 -7.86 -10.29 -3.25
N THR A 67 -6.80 -10.52 -2.49
CA THR A 67 -6.20 -11.86 -2.29
C THR A 67 -6.37 -12.38 -0.87
N SER A 68 -7.11 -11.67 0.00
CA SER A 68 -7.42 -12.15 1.35
C SER A 68 -8.33 -13.38 1.33
N SER A 69 -7.99 -14.35 2.17
CA SER A 69 -8.74 -15.59 2.38
C SER A 69 -8.88 -15.85 3.88
N GLU A 70 -9.88 -16.66 4.27
CA GLU A 70 -10.07 -17.06 5.66
C GLU A 70 -8.85 -17.80 6.20
N ASP A 71 -8.42 -17.43 7.41
CA ASP A 71 -7.42 -18.15 8.17
C ASP A 71 -8.11 -19.10 9.16
N LYS A 72 -7.96 -20.41 8.95
CA LYS A 72 -8.52 -21.45 9.82
C LYS A 72 -7.91 -21.45 11.22
N GLY A 73 -6.70 -20.94 11.37
CA GLY A 73 -6.02 -20.81 12.67
C GLY A 73 -6.47 -19.59 13.47
N TYR A 74 -7.24 -18.68 12.85
CA TYR A 74 -7.63 -17.43 13.49
C TYR A 74 -8.53 -17.62 14.71
N ASP A 75 -9.47 -18.57 14.65
CA ASP A 75 -10.37 -18.85 15.79
C ASP A 75 -9.63 -19.52 16.95
N GLU A 76 -8.66 -20.40 16.65
CA GLU A 76 -7.74 -20.99 17.62
C GLU A 76 -6.89 -19.91 18.30
N TYR A 77 -6.31 -19.02 17.50
CA TYR A 77 -5.53 -17.89 17.98
C TYR A 77 -6.35 -16.97 18.90
N ARG A 78 -7.58 -16.60 18.50
CA ARG A 78 -8.48 -15.79 19.33
C ARG A 78 -8.80 -16.47 20.65
N ARG A 79 -9.07 -17.78 20.63
CA ARG A 79 -9.31 -18.56 21.86
C ARG A 79 -8.09 -18.56 22.79
N GLN A 80 -6.88 -18.57 22.23
CA GLN A 80 -5.64 -18.49 23.02
C GLN A 80 -5.41 -17.07 23.58
N GLN A 81 -5.74 -16.02 22.83
CA GLN A 81 -5.64 -14.64 23.32
C GLN A 81 -6.60 -14.35 24.48
N ASP A 82 -7.82 -14.90 24.43
CA ASP A 82 -8.85 -14.66 25.45
C ASP A 82 -8.66 -15.52 26.70
N LYS A 83 -7.69 -16.46 26.72
CA LYS A 83 -7.35 -17.20 27.94
C LYS A 83 -6.61 -16.27 28.92
N PRO A 84 -7.09 -16.12 30.16
CA PRO A 84 -6.30 -15.44 31.18
C PRO A 84 -4.98 -16.18 31.36
N LEU A 85 -3.88 -15.42 31.33
CA LEU A 85 -2.57 -15.90 31.75
C LEU A 85 -2.66 -16.08 33.26
N ASN A 86 -2.90 -17.33 33.70
CA ASN A 86 -2.82 -17.72 35.11
C ASN A 86 -1.40 -17.48 35.65
#